data_AF-A0A356GFQ5-F1
#
_entry.id   AF-A0A356GFQ5-F1
#
_cell.length_a   1.000
_cell.length_b   1.000
_cell.length_c   1.000
_cell.angle_alpha   90.00
_cell.angle_beta   90.00
_cell.angle_gamma   90.00
#
_symmetry.space_group_name_H-M   'P 1'
#
loop_
_entity.id
_entity.type
_entity.pdbx_description
1 polymer ?
#
loop_
_entity_poly.entity_id
_entity_poly.type
_entity_poly.pdbx_seq_one_letter_code
_entity_poly.pdbx_strand_id
1 'polypeptide(L)'
;MTTTGSATQNVNIGDAMAEIIYTAADGYYFPTDYTVAAVNGITVTRIDFTQIKVSGTPTAAANITLTAPTAKTKEATPTAVFTANGTDSGKLTGIAAGMKYRIGGGAWVDITATEANLTGLSACTITIMKSGNGTTTLDSDEQTITVTKAAKPALTPTLLTLAGGKGSIPTTAAHEFSTDGAAWTPCTGATENLDTGKYYVRVKANGTQLASETQEIDIFLYGDVNGDGKVDIDDLTRLRKYIAESSTVIFPGADANGDGTVDIDDLTRLRRYFAEEAVVLGK
;
A
#
# COMPACT_ATOMS: atom_id res chain seq x y z
N MET A 1 -13.49 -42.22 -2.14
CA MET A 1 -13.06 -42.67 -0.79
C MET A 1 -12.03 -43.75 -0.98
N THR A 2 -11.04 -43.86 -0.10
CA THR A 2 -10.09 -44.99 -0.04
C THR A 2 -10.34 -45.83 1.21
N THR A 3 -9.95 -47.11 1.21
CA THR A 3 -10.17 -48.02 2.35
C THR A 3 -8.89 -48.71 2.79
N THR A 4 -8.78 -49.00 4.09
CA THR A 4 -7.66 -49.77 4.67
C THR A 4 -7.90 -51.28 4.70
N GLY A 5 -9.11 -51.73 4.33
CA GLY A 5 -9.52 -53.13 4.36
C GLY A 5 -10.39 -53.52 3.16
N SER A 6 -10.69 -54.82 3.05
CA SER A 6 -11.54 -55.35 1.99
C SER A 6 -12.98 -54.92 2.19
N ALA A 7 -13.58 -54.32 1.16
CA ALA A 7 -15.00 -53.96 1.13
C ALA A 7 -15.93 -55.19 1.14
N THR A 8 -15.40 -56.37 0.85
CA THR A 8 -16.11 -57.66 0.93
C THR A 8 -15.38 -58.57 1.90
N GLN A 9 -16.10 -59.13 2.87
CA GLN A 9 -15.55 -60.05 3.86
C GLN A 9 -16.43 -61.28 3.99
N ASN A 10 -15.80 -62.44 4.15
CA ASN A 10 -16.45 -63.68 4.52
C ASN A 10 -16.16 -63.93 6.00
N VAL A 11 -17.21 -63.89 6.82
CA VAL A 11 -17.15 -64.12 8.26
C VAL A 11 -18.18 -65.16 8.66
N ASN A 12 -17.86 -66.00 9.64
CA ASN A 12 -18.86 -66.91 10.19
C ASN A 12 -19.92 -66.09 10.94
N ILE A 13 -21.17 -66.56 10.88
CA ILE A 13 -22.27 -65.91 11.59
C ILE A 13 -21.96 -65.89 13.09
N GLY A 14 -21.99 -64.70 13.70
CA GLY A 14 -21.68 -64.50 15.12
C GLY A 14 -20.22 -64.11 15.41
N ASP A 15 -19.32 -64.17 14.42
CA ASP A 15 -17.96 -63.63 14.54
C ASP A 15 -17.92 -62.14 14.15
N ALA A 16 -17.02 -61.38 14.77
CA ALA A 16 -16.81 -59.97 14.43
C ALA A 16 -16.14 -59.84 13.04
N MET A 17 -16.60 -58.88 12.24
CA MET A 17 -15.91 -58.51 11.00
C MET A 17 -14.62 -57.73 11.29
N ALA A 18 -13.67 -57.77 10.36
CA ALA A 18 -12.54 -56.84 10.41
C ALA A 18 -13.07 -55.42 10.17
N GLU A 19 -12.65 -54.46 11.00
CA GLU A 19 -13.05 -53.07 10.84
C GLU A 19 -12.52 -52.51 9.51
N ILE A 20 -13.34 -51.72 8.82
CA ILE A 20 -12.95 -51.04 7.58
C ILE A 20 -13.00 -49.54 7.83
N ILE A 21 -11.87 -48.85 7.62
CA ILE A 21 -11.81 -47.39 7.67
C ILE A 21 -11.93 -46.86 6.24
N TYR A 22 -12.92 -46.01 6.01
CA TYR A 22 -13.04 -45.25 4.77
C TYR A 22 -12.55 -43.83 5.01
N THR A 23 -11.63 -43.37 4.17
CA THR A 23 -11.11 -42.01 4.18
C THR A 23 -11.70 -41.22 3.01
N ALA A 24 -12.23 -40.02 3.29
CA ALA A 24 -12.68 -39.08 2.28
C ALA A 24 -11.50 -38.66 1.39
N ALA A 25 -11.76 -38.43 0.10
CA ALA A 25 -10.74 -37.88 -0.78
C ALA A 25 -10.50 -36.39 -0.45
N ASP A 26 -9.35 -35.85 -0.88
CA ASP A 26 -9.08 -34.41 -0.76
C ASP A 26 -10.22 -33.60 -1.39
N GLY A 27 -10.61 -32.51 -0.71
CA GLY A 27 -11.76 -31.70 -1.11
C GLY A 27 -13.12 -32.25 -0.67
N TYR A 28 -13.18 -33.38 0.03
CA TYR A 28 -14.42 -33.94 0.60
C TYR A 28 -14.31 -34.15 2.12
N TYR A 29 -15.46 -34.30 2.79
CA TYR A 29 -15.55 -34.56 4.22
C TYR A 29 -16.81 -35.35 4.60
N PHE A 30 -16.79 -36.00 5.76
CA PHE A 30 -17.97 -36.59 6.38
C PHE A 30 -18.58 -35.58 7.39
N PRO A 31 -19.83 -35.13 7.18
CA PRO A 31 -20.47 -34.15 8.06
C PRO A 31 -20.78 -34.74 9.44
N THR A 32 -21.01 -33.89 10.44
CA THR A 32 -21.24 -34.32 11.83
C THR A 32 -22.49 -35.18 12.00
N ASP A 33 -23.46 -35.03 11.11
CA ASP A 33 -24.70 -35.80 11.02
C ASP A 33 -24.61 -36.97 10.03
N TYR A 34 -23.40 -37.35 9.59
CA TYR A 34 -23.20 -38.49 8.71
C TYR A 34 -23.73 -39.77 9.36
N THR A 35 -24.77 -40.34 8.75
CA THR A 35 -25.46 -41.52 9.25
C THR A 35 -25.70 -42.51 8.12
N VAL A 36 -25.59 -43.80 8.45
CA VAL A 36 -25.94 -44.93 7.58
C VAL A 36 -26.72 -45.92 8.44
N ALA A 37 -27.84 -46.42 7.94
CA ALA A 37 -28.66 -47.37 8.67
C ALA A 37 -27.87 -48.66 8.97
N ALA A 38 -27.99 -49.17 10.19
CA ALA A 38 -27.40 -50.45 10.55
C ALA A 38 -28.08 -51.59 9.80
N VAL A 39 -27.29 -52.57 9.35
CA VAL A 39 -27.80 -53.74 8.61
C VAL A 39 -27.21 -55.00 9.22
N ASN A 40 -28.07 -55.90 9.70
CA ASN A 40 -27.69 -57.22 10.25
C ASN A 40 -26.50 -57.19 11.24
N GLY A 41 -26.49 -56.24 12.17
CA GLY A 41 -25.44 -56.11 13.19
C GLY A 41 -24.18 -55.35 12.74
N ILE A 42 -24.15 -54.83 11.51
CA ILE A 42 -23.09 -53.94 11.00
C ILE A 42 -23.53 -52.49 11.17
N THR A 43 -22.63 -51.66 11.70
CA THR A 43 -22.84 -50.22 11.90
C THR A 43 -21.76 -49.41 11.19
N VAL A 44 -22.08 -48.15 10.91
CA VAL A 44 -21.13 -47.16 10.42
C VAL A 44 -21.03 -46.05 11.45
N THR A 45 -19.82 -45.74 11.90
CA THR A 45 -19.56 -44.69 12.89
C THR A 45 -18.61 -43.67 12.30
N ARG A 46 -18.94 -42.38 12.40
CA ARG A 46 -18.03 -41.30 12.04
C ARG A 46 -16.90 -41.21 13.07
N ILE A 47 -15.66 -41.23 12.60
CA ILE A 47 -14.48 -41.00 13.45
C ILE A 47 -14.25 -39.49 13.53
N ASP A 48 -14.05 -38.86 12.37
CA ASP A 48 -13.86 -37.42 12.24
C ASP A 48 -14.36 -36.95 10.87
N PHE A 49 -13.96 -35.75 10.43
CA PHE A 49 -14.39 -35.20 9.15
C PHE A 49 -13.74 -35.88 7.94
N THR A 50 -12.66 -36.63 8.13
CA THR A 50 -11.95 -37.37 7.08
C THR A 50 -12.30 -38.84 7.06
N GLN A 51 -12.73 -39.41 8.19
CA GLN A 51 -12.87 -40.87 8.33
C GLN A 51 -14.20 -41.34 8.91
N ILE A 52 -14.66 -42.47 8.39
CA ILE A 52 -15.73 -43.29 8.95
C ILE A 52 -15.22 -44.72 9.15
N LYS A 53 -15.83 -45.43 10.08
CA LYS A 53 -15.56 -46.83 10.41
C LYS A 53 -16.78 -47.68 10.13
N VAL A 54 -16.60 -48.79 9.43
CA VAL A 54 -17.60 -49.86 9.29
C VAL A 54 -17.16 -51.02 10.17
N SER A 55 -18.02 -51.46 11.09
CA SER A 55 -17.71 -52.48 12.08
C SER A 55 -18.96 -53.21 12.56
N GLY A 56 -18.80 -54.39 13.16
CA GLY A 56 -19.91 -55.09 13.80
C GLY A 56 -19.73 -56.61 13.82
N THR A 57 -20.80 -57.31 14.22
CA THR A 57 -20.89 -58.77 14.24
C THR A 57 -22.06 -59.16 13.34
N PRO A 58 -21.80 -59.55 12.07
CA PRO A 58 -22.88 -59.86 11.13
C PRO A 58 -23.74 -61.04 11.60
N THR A 59 -25.06 -60.85 11.61
CA THR A 59 -26.03 -61.90 11.95
C THR A 59 -26.60 -62.61 10.73
N ALA A 60 -26.43 -62.03 9.55
CA ALA A 60 -26.80 -62.59 8.25
C ALA A 60 -25.98 -61.91 7.13
N ALA A 61 -26.06 -62.42 5.91
CA ALA A 61 -25.48 -61.76 4.74
C ALA A 61 -26.04 -60.33 4.63
N ALA A 62 -25.16 -59.34 4.45
CA ALA A 62 -25.51 -57.93 4.53
C ALA A 62 -24.78 -57.12 3.45
N ASN A 63 -25.48 -56.14 2.90
CA ASN A 63 -24.90 -55.10 2.05
C ASN A 63 -25.14 -53.76 2.73
N ILE A 64 -24.06 -53.04 3.06
CA ILE A 64 -24.12 -51.68 3.58
C ILE A 64 -23.83 -50.73 2.41
N THR A 65 -24.76 -49.82 2.14
CA THR A 65 -24.55 -48.74 1.18
C THR A 65 -24.12 -47.49 1.94
N LEU A 66 -22.91 -47.01 1.67
CA LEU A 66 -22.39 -45.79 2.26
C LEU A 66 -22.89 -44.55 1.52
N THR A 67 -23.29 -43.53 2.26
CA THR A 67 -23.55 -42.20 1.68
C THR A 67 -22.22 -41.60 1.22
N ALA A 68 -22.21 -40.93 0.07
CA ALA A 68 -21.00 -40.26 -0.40
C ALA A 68 -20.59 -39.14 0.58
N PRO A 69 -19.28 -38.89 0.76
CA PRO A 69 -18.83 -37.73 1.53
C PRO A 69 -19.23 -36.43 0.81
N THR A 70 -19.41 -35.37 1.59
CA THR A 70 -19.81 -34.05 1.09
C THR A 70 -18.60 -33.31 0.52
N ALA A 71 -18.76 -32.63 -0.62
CA ALA A 71 -17.72 -31.75 -1.16
C ALA A 71 -17.56 -30.50 -0.29
N LYS A 72 -16.31 -30.09 -0.03
CA LYS A 72 -16.02 -28.82 0.63
C LYS A 72 -16.41 -27.66 -0.28
N THR A 73 -16.91 -26.58 0.31
CA THR A 73 -17.19 -25.33 -0.40
C THR A 73 -16.07 -24.33 -0.18
N LYS A 74 -15.81 -23.45 -1.15
CA LYS A 74 -14.88 -22.34 -0.95
C LYS A 74 -15.50 -21.30 -0.02
N GLU A 75 -14.65 -20.68 0.79
CA GLU A 75 -14.99 -19.44 1.49
C GLU A 75 -15.28 -18.31 0.48
N ALA A 76 -16.06 -17.32 0.91
CA ALA A 76 -16.37 -16.17 0.07
C ALA A 76 -15.11 -15.32 -0.21
N THR A 77 -14.94 -14.90 -1.47
CA THR A 77 -13.86 -14.00 -1.87
C THR A 77 -13.94 -12.68 -1.10
N PRO A 78 -12.84 -12.18 -0.51
CA PRO A 78 -12.83 -10.91 0.18
C PRO A 78 -13.21 -9.72 -0.72
N THR A 79 -13.76 -8.67 -0.12
CA THR A 79 -14.07 -7.39 -0.75
C THR A 79 -13.39 -6.25 0.01
N ALA A 80 -12.11 -6.41 0.32
CA ALA A 80 -11.30 -5.43 1.02
C ALA A 80 -11.07 -4.18 0.15
N VAL A 81 -10.87 -3.04 0.80
CA VAL A 81 -10.59 -1.75 0.14
C VAL A 81 -9.30 -1.18 0.72
N PHE A 82 -8.40 -0.75 -0.16
CA PHE A 82 -7.20 -0.01 0.24
C PHE A 82 -7.36 1.46 -0.12
N THR A 83 -7.07 2.32 0.85
CA THR A 83 -7.03 3.78 0.67
C THR A 83 -5.65 4.29 1.03
N ALA A 84 -4.90 4.76 0.04
CA ALA A 84 -3.62 5.42 0.21
C ALA A 84 -3.80 6.72 1.03
N ASN A 85 -2.85 6.99 1.93
CA ASN A 85 -2.88 8.18 2.79
C ASN A 85 -1.49 8.85 2.93
N GLY A 86 -0.50 8.40 2.16
CA GLY A 86 0.85 8.93 2.18
C GLY A 86 1.67 8.46 0.98
N THR A 87 2.97 8.71 1.04
CA THR A 87 3.96 8.36 -0.02
C THR A 87 4.29 6.88 -0.09
N ASP A 88 4.06 6.17 1.02
CA ASP A 88 4.39 4.77 1.24
C ASP A 88 3.40 4.11 2.22
N SER A 89 2.23 4.70 2.42
CA SER A 89 1.26 4.24 3.42
C SER A 89 -0.18 4.27 2.93
N GLY A 90 -1.01 3.43 3.55
CA GLY A 90 -2.45 3.44 3.37
C GLY A 90 -3.16 2.54 4.37
N LYS A 91 -4.49 2.58 4.33
CA LYS A 91 -5.37 1.83 5.23
C LYS A 91 -6.15 0.78 4.44
N LEU A 92 -6.09 -0.46 4.91
CA LEU A 92 -6.88 -1.58 4.40
C LEU A 92 -8.12 -1.77 5.29
N THR A 93 -9.31 -1.77 4.70
CA THR A 93 -10.61 -1.97 5.36
C THR A 93 -11.40 -3.07 4.65
N GLY A 94 -12.56 -3.45 5.21
CA GLY A 94 -13.34 -4.58 4.68
C GLY A 94 -12.67 -5.93 4.91
N ILE A 95 -11.80 -5.98 5.93
CA ILE A 95 -11.08 -7.19 6.35
C ILE A 95 -11.64 -7.69 7.69
N ALA A 96 -11.41 -8.95 8.01
CA ALA A 96 -11.86 -9.56 9.26
C ALA A 96 -11.02 -10.78 9.64
N ALA A 97 -11.21 -11.27 10.86
CA ALA A 97 -10.59 -12.51 11.35
C ALA A 97 -10.83 -13.69 10.40
N GLY A 98 -9.78 -14.51 10.22
CA GLY A 98 -9.76 -15.62 9.27
C GLY A 98 -9.41 -15.21 7.84
N MET A 99 -9.19 -13.92 7.57
CA MET A 99 -8.51 -13.48 6.35
C MET A 99 -7.00 -13.40 6.57
N LYS A 100 -6.26 -13.41 5.46
CA LYS A 100 -4.83 -13.12 5.40
C LYS A 100 -4.55 -12.25 4.19
N TYR A 101 -3.51 -11.42 4.28
CA TYR A 101 -3.04 -10.60 3.16
C TYR A 101 -1.54 -10.78 2.93
N ARG A 102 -1.07 -10.47 1.73
CA ARG A 102 0.36 -10.31 1.42
C ARG A 102 0.57 -9.11 0.51
N ILE A 103 1.76 -8.53 0.57
CA ILE A 103 2.18 -7.43 -0.30
C ILE A 103 3.18 -7.97 -1.32
N GLY A 104 2.87 -7.81 -2.61
CA GLY A 104 3.61 -8.40 -3.71
C GLY A 104 3.74 -9.91 -3.58
N GLY A 105 4.96 -10.42 -3.76
CA GLY A 105 5.32 -11.82 -3.53
C GLY A 105 5.75 -12.14 -2.10
N GLY A 106 5.47 -11.27 -1.13
CA GLY A 106 5.86 -11.44 0.27
C GLY A 106 5.10 -12.56 0.98
N ALA A 107 5.44 -12.76 2.26
CA ALA A 107 4.76 -13.71 3.13
C ALA A 107 3.31 -13.30 3.43
N TRP A 108 2.46 -14.29 3.66
CA TRP A 108 1.10 -14.07 4.15
C TRP A 108 1.13 -13.60 5.61
N VAL A 109 0.28 -12.62 5.91
CA VAL A 109 0.06 -12.04 7.22
C VAL A 109 -1.40 -12.26 7.60
N ASP A 110 -1.63 -12.92 8.73
CA ASP A 110 -2.97 -13.16 9.24
C ASP A 110 -3.62 -11.87 9.73
N ILE A 111 -4.91 -11.71 9.44
CA ILE A 111 -5.71 -10.58 9.85
C ILE A 111 -6.48 -10.95 11.12
N THR A 112 -6.31 -10.14 12.16
CA THR A 112 -7.01 -10.29 13.44
C THR A 112 -7.96 -9.13 13.75
N ALA A 113 -7.89 -8.04 12.97
CA ALA A 113 -8.67 -6.83 13.14
C ALA A 113 -9.58 -6.54 11.93
N THR A 114 -10.45 -5.53 12.05
CA THR A 114 -11.33 -5.08 10.96
C THR A 114 -10.68 -4.09 10.00
N GLU A 115 -9.48 -3.63 10.34
CA GLU A 115 -8.67 -2.71 9.54
C GLU A 115 -7.18 -2.88 9.84
N ALA A 116 -6.33 -2.50 8.89
CA ALA A 116 -4.88 -2.52 9.03
C ALA A 116 -4.26 -1.28 8.39
N ASN A 117 -3.32 -0.65 9.10
CA ASN A 117 -2.48 0.40 8.53
C ASN A 117 -1.23 -0.26 7.94
N LEU A 118 -0.98 -0.01 6.66
CA LEU A 118 0.16 -0.53 5.93
C LEU A 118 1.15 0.61 5.69
N THR A 119 2.44 0.33 5.88
CA THR A 119 3.55 1.29 5.70
C THR A 119 4.68 0.64 4.89
N GLY A 120 5.65 1.44 4.43
CA GLY A 120 6.77 0.95 3.62
C GLY A 120 6.35 0.45 2.23
N LEU A 121 5.22 0.94 1.72
CA LEU A 121 4.68 0.57 0.43
C LEU A 121 5.39 1.29 -0.71
N SER A 122 5.46 0.60 -1.84
CA SER A 122 5.75 1.17 -3.16
C SER A 122 4.62 0.78 -4.12
N ALA A 123 4.79 1.04 -5.41
CA ALA A 123 3.89 0.46 -6.41
C ALA A 123 3.96 -1.08 -6.31
N CYS A 124 2.83 -1.71 -5.99
CA CYS A 124 2.78 -3.14 -5.67
C CYS A 124 1.36 -3.69 -5.83
N THR A 125 1.19 -4.96 -5.52
CA THR A 125 -0.12 -5.58 -5.36
C THR A 125 -0.33 -5.94 -3.90
N ILE A 126 -1.56 -5.79 -3.40
CA ILE A 126 -2.00 -6.37 -2.13
C ILE A 126 -2.94 -7.51 -2.48
N THR A 127 -2.60 -8.72 -2.05
CA THR A 127 -3.43 -9.92 -2.26
C THR A 127 -4.08 -10.30 -0.95
N ILE A 128 -5.38 -10.57 -0.94
CA ILE A 128 -6.17 -10.91 0.25
C ILE A 128 -6.95 -12.19 -0.05
N MET A 129 -7.05 -13.08 0.92
CA MET A 129 -7.91 -14.27 0.85
C MET A 129 -8.47 -14.63 2.21
N LYS A 130 -9.60 -15.35 2.24
CA LYS A 130 -10.16 -15.95 3.44
C LYS A 130 -9.72 -17.41 3.53
N SER A 131 -9.08 -17.76 4.62
CA SER A 131 -8.66 -19.14 4.87
C SER A 131 -9.89 -20.01 5.14
N GLY A 132 -9.91 -21.20 4.55
CA GLY A 132 -10.87 -22.23 4.91
C GLY A 132 -10.66 -22.71 6.34
N ASN A 133 -11.66 -23.37 6.91
CA ASN A 133 -11.62 -23.84 8.29
C ASN A 133 -10.86 -25.17 8.48
N GLY A 134 -10.19 -25.66 7.42
CA GLY A 134 -9.45 -26.93 7.40
C GLY A 134 -10.33 -28.19 7.33
N THR A 135 -11.64 -28.08 7.59
CA THR A 135 -12.55 -29.23 7.71
C THR A 135 -13.59 -29.25 6.60
N THR A 136 -14.53 -28.31 6.59
CA THR A 136 -15.68 -28.27 5.69
C THR A 136 -15.53 -27.24 4.57
N THR A 137 -14.61 -26.28 4.72
CA THR A 137 -14.37 -25.24 3.72
C THR A 137 -12.94 -25.24 3.19
N LEU A 138 -12.81 -24.81 1.94
CA LEU A 138 -11.55 -24.49 1.28
C LEU A 138 -11.31 -22.99 1.35
N ASP A 139 -10.04 -22.60 1.17
CA ASP A 139 -9.65 -21.21 0.97
C ASP A 139 -10.49 -20.54 -0.15
N SER A 140 -10.79 -19.25 0.04
CA SER A 140 -11.47 -18.45 -0.98
C SER A 140 -10.61 -18.26 -2.23
N ASP A 141 -11.21 -17.77 -3.30
CA ASP A 141 -10.41 -17.15 -4.36
C ASP A 141 -9.68 -15.91 -3.81
N GLU A 142 -8.53 -15.58 -4.41
CA GLU A 142 -7.75 -14.40 -4.04
C GLU A 142 -8.39 -13.12 -4.59
N GLN A 143 -8.46 -12.08 -3.75
CA GLN A 143 -8.70 -10.71 -4.16
C GLN A 143 -7.35 -10.01 -4.37
N THR A 144 -7.18 -9.31 -5.48
CA THR A 144 -5.98 -8.50 -5.75
C THR A 144 -6.32 -7.02 -5.86
N ILE A 145 -5.62 -6.18 -5.12
CA ILE A 145 -5.69 -4.72 -5.20
C ILE A 145 -4.36 -4.23 -5.78
N THR A 146 -4.42 -3.42 -6.83
CA THR A 146 -3.23 -2.79 -7.42
C THR A 146 -3.01 -1.42 -6.79
N VAL A 147 -1.82 -1.23 -6.22
CA VAL A 147 -1.35 0.03 -5.64
C VAL A 147 -0.38 0.67 -6.62
N THR A 148 -0.65 1.92 -6.99
CA THR A 148 0.24 2.72 -7.86
C THR A 148 0.89 3.84 -7.05
N LYS A 149 1.90 4.50 -7.62
CA LYS A 149 2.52 5.69 -7.01
C LYS A 149 2.48 6.83 -8.01
N ALA A 150 2.05 8.00 -7.57
CA ALA A 150 2.03 9.18 -8.42
C ALA A 150 3.48 9.61 -8.78
N ALA A 151 3.66 10.15 -9.98
CA ALA A 151 4.94 10.68 -10.41
C ALA A 151 5.28 11.96 -9.66
N LYS A 152 6.57 12.17 -9.37
CA LYS A 152 7.06 13.42 -8.78
C LYS A 152 6.71 14.60 -9.71
N PRO A 153 6.13 15.69 -9.19
CA PRO A 153 5.85 16.86 -10.01
C PRO A 153 7.14 17.54 -10.49
N ALA A 154 7.03 18.22 -11.64
CA ALA A 154 8.09 19.02 -12.25
C ALA A 154 7.54 20.42 -12.59
N LEU A 155 6.97 21.08 -11.59
CA LEU A 155 6.37 22.40 -11.71
C LEU A 155 7.46 23.47 -11.79
N THR A 156 7.29 24.44 -12.69
CA THR A 156 8.15 25.61 -12.78
C THR A 156 7.43 26.80 -12.13
N PRO A 157 7.98 27.41 -11.06
CA PRO A 157 7.33 28.54 -10.42
C PRO A 157 7.44 29.81 -11.26
N THR A 158 6.60 30.78 -10.95
CA THR A 158 6.83 32.19 -11.28
C THR A 158 7.52 32.84 -10.10
N LEU A 159 8.65 33.51 -10.34
CA LEU A 159 9.43 34.20 -9.31
C LEU A 159 8.98 35.66 -9.15
N LEU A 160 9.44 36.29 -8.06
CA LEU A 160 9.24 37.71 -7.84
C LEU A 160 10.07 38.53 -8.83
N THR A 161 9.67 39.78 -9.05
CA THR A 161 10.41 40.73 -9.89
C THR A 161 10.77 41.98 -9.10
N LEU A 162 11.75 42.74 -9.58
CA LEU A 162 12.14 44.03 -8.99
C LEU A 162 11.03 45.09 -9.07
N ALA A 163 10.06 44.93 -9.98
CA ALA A 163 8.87 45.77 -10.04
C ALA A 163 7.86 45.47 -8.91
N GLY A 164 8.19 44.51 -8.04
CA GLY A 164 7.33 43.97 -7.02
C GLY A 164 6.52 42.76 -7.51
N GLY A 165 5.62 42.30 -6.66
CA GLY A 165 4.78 41.12 -6.90
C GLY A 165 5.08 39.97 -5.95
N LYS A 166 4.42 38.85 -6.19
CA LYS A 166 4.53 37.61 -5.42
C LYS A 166 4.80 36.46 -6.37
N GLY A 167 5.41 35.40 -5.87
CA GLY A 167 5.60 34.18 -6.64
C GLY A 167 4.31 33.39 -6.80
N SER A 168 4.35 32.40 -7.70
CA SER A 168 3.29 31.41 -7.84
C SER A 168 3.84 30.06 -8.26
N ILE A 169 3.12 28.99 -7.92
CA ILE A 169 3.41 27.63 -8.38
C ILE A 169 2.18 27.14 -9.14
N PRO A 170 2.33 26.60 -10.38
CA PRO A 170 1.22 26.13 -11.21
C PRO A 170 0.70 24.76 -10.74
N THR A 171 0.31 24.67 -9.46
CA THR A 171 -0.36 23.52 -8.86
C THR A 171 -1.77 23.33 -9.45
N THR A 172 -2.35 22.16 -9.17
CA THR A 172 -3.72 21.79 -9.57
C THR A 172 -4.43 21.12 -8.39
N ALA A 173 -5.72 20.80 -8.54
CA ALA A 173 -6.46 20.08 -7.50
C ALA A 173 -5.90 18.67 -7.15
N ALA A 174 -5.02 18.11 -8.00
CA ALA A 174 -4.32 16.86 -7.73
C ALA A 174 -3.12 17.04 -6.78
N HIS A 175 -2.65 18.27 -6.58
CA HIS A 175 -1.50 18.57 -5.74
C HIS A 175 -1.91 18.92 -4.31
N GLU A 176 -0.93 18.84 -3.43
CA GLU A 176 -0.92 19.46 -2.12
C GLU A 176 0.45 20.11 -1.89
N PHE A 177 0.47 21.15 -1.06
CA PHE A 177 1.69 21.89 -0.76
C PHE A 177 1.93 21.99 0.74
N SER A 178 3.18 22.26 1.10
CA SER A 178 3.62 22.46 2.48
C SER A 178 4.71 23.54 2.52
N THR A 179 4.83 24.24 3.64
CA THR A 179 5.89 25.23 3.90
C THR A 179 6.94 24.71 4.90
N ASP A 180 6.67 23.59 5.57
CA ASP A 180 7.56 22.96 6.56
C ASP A 180 7.99 21.53 6.17
N GLY A 181 7.44 20.99 5.09
CA GLY A 181 7.67 19.62 4.63
C GLY A 181 6.90 18.54 5.39
N ALA A 182 6.05 18.93 6.36
CA ALA A 182 5.33 18.02 7.25
C ALA A 182 3.82 18.19 7.18
N ALA A 183 3.31 19.42 7.30
CA ALA A 183 1.90 19.74 7.22
C ALA A 183 1.50 20.04 5.77
N TRP A 184 0.61 19.20 5.22
CA TRP A 184 0.18 19.28 3.83
C TRP A 184 -1.20 19.91 3.68
N THR A 185 -1.30 20.89 2.79
CA THR A 185 -2.53 21.59 2.44
C THR A 185 -2.92 21.26 1.00
N PRO A 186 -4.14 20.70 0.76
CA PRO A 186 -4.61 20.43 -0.59
C PRO A 186 -4.70 21.71 -1.44
N CYS A 187 -4.21 21.64 -2.68
CA CYS A 187 -4.40 22.70 -3.65
C CYS A 187 -5.81 22.61 -4.27
N THR A 188 -6.38 23.75 -4.67
CA THR A 188 -7.65 23.84 -5.43
C THR A 188 -7.43 24.27 -6.89
N GLY A 189 -6.23 24.77 -7.20
CA GLY A 189 -5.79 25.34 -8.47
C GLY A 189 -4.34 25.78 -8.30
N ALA A 190 -3.91 26.79 -9.05
CA ALA A 190 -2.59 27.39 -8.88
C ALA A 190 -2.43 27.98 -7.47
N THR A 191 -1.25 27.81 -6.87
CA THR A 191 -0.90 28.40 -5.59
C THR A 191 -0.24 29.75 -5.87
N GLU A 192 -0.99 30.83 -5.66
CA GLU A 192 -0.56 32.21 -5.95
C GLU A 192 -0.19 32.98 -4.68
N ASN A 193 0.31 34.20 -4.86
CA ASN A 193 0.63 35.15 -3.79
C ASN A 193 1.68 34.64 -2.79
N LEU A 194 2.69 33.93 -3.28
CA LEU A 194 3.76 33.36 -2.47
C LEU A 194 4.87 34.37 -2.17
N ASP A 195 5.33 34.36 -0.93
CA ASP A 195 6.50 35.09 -0.47
C ASP A 195 7.80 34.36 -0.81
N THR A 196 8.93 35.04 -0.59
CA THR A 196 10.23 34.36 -0.65
C THR A 196 10.28 33.23 0.38
N GLY A 197 10.77 32.07 -0.04
CA GLY A 197 10.84 30.90 0.82
C GLY A 197 10.85 29.58 0.07
N LYS A 198 11.07 28.51 0.84
CA LYS A 198 11.04 27.14 0.36
C LYS A 198 9.63 26.57 0.48
N TYR A 199 9.15 25.98 -0.60
CA TYR A 199 7.86 25.32 -0.72
C TYR A 199 8.04 23.87 -1.14
N TYR A 200 7.20 23.01 -0.60
CA TYR A 200 7.18 21.58 -0.89
C TYR A 200 5.87 21.26 -1.60
N VAL A 201 5.93 20.60 -2.75
CA VAL A 201 4.74 20.23 -3.52
C VAL A 201 4.82 18.76 -3.90
N ARG A 202 3.70 18.06 -3.78
CA ARG A 202 3.56 16.68 -4.26
C ARG A 202 2.16 16.45 -4.83
N VAL A 203 2.00 15.37 -5.60
CA VAL A 203 0.68 14.84 -5.96
C VAL A 203 0.13 14.11 -4.73
N LYS A 204 -1.08 14.46 -4.30
CA LYS A 204 -1.71 13.87 -3.11
C LYS A 204 -2.15 12.43 -3.37
N ALA A 205 -2.22 11.62 -2.30
CA ALA A 205 -2.75 10.26 -2.39
C ALA A 205 -4.22 10.28 -2.85
N ASN A 206 -4.63 9.30 -3.65
CA ASN A 206 -5.99 9.17 -4.16
C ASN A 206 -6.37 7.71 -4.39
N GLY A 207 -7.37 7.21 -3.66
CA GLY A 207 -7.82 5.82 -3.80
C GLY A 207 -6.67 4.84 -3.55
N THR A 208 -6.30 4.05 -4.55
CA THR A 208 -5.17 3.11 -4.47
C THR A 208 -3.84 3.70 -4.98
N GLN A 209 -3.78 4.98 -5.32
CA GLN A 209 -2.55 5.68 -5.70
C GLN A 209 -1.91 6.36 -4.48
N LEU A 210 -0.70 5.93 -4.14
CA LEU A 210 0.17 6.59 -3.16
C LEU A 210 0.55 8.00 -3.64
N ALA A 211 0.75 8.91 -2.69
CA ALA A 211 1.26 10.24 -2.97
C ALA A 211 2.64 10.17 -3.65
N SER A 212 2.97 11.18 -4.45
CA SER A 212 4.27 11.24 -5.13
C SER A 212 5.39 11.58 -4.16
N GLU A 213 6.63 11.40 -4.61
CA GLU A 213 7.76 12.11 -4.01
C GLU A 213 7.56 13.62 -4.06
N THR A 214 8.21 14.33 -3.14
CA THR A 214 8.14 15.79 -3.02
C THR A 214 9.06 16.48 -4.03
N GLN A 215 8.53 17.51 -4.68
CA GLN A 215 9.30 18.55 -5.35
C GLN A 215 9.52 19.71 -4.37
N GLU A 216 10.77 20.09 -4.17
CA GLU A 216 11.13 21.31 -3.47
C GLU A 216 11.23 22.45 -4.49
N ILE A 217 10.64 23.59 -4.16
CA ILE A 217 10.56 24.77 -5.00
C ILE A 217 10.92 25.97 -4.15
N ASP A 218 11.96 26.68 -4.54
CA ASP A 218 12.30 27.96 -3.93
C ASP A 218 11.60 29.09 -4.70
N ILE A 219 10.81 29.89 -3.99
CA ILE A 219 10.31 31.17 -4.46
C ILE A 219 11.29 32.22 -3.93
N PHE A 220 11.84 33.04 -4.82
CA PHE A 220 12.86 34.03 -4.47
C PHE A 220 12.79 35.23 -5.41
N LEU A 221 13.60 36.24 -5.10
CA LEU A 221 13.82 37.43 -5.91
C LEU A 221 15.30 37.45 -6.34
N TYR A 222 15.59 37.62 -7.62
CA TYR A 222 16.98 37.75 -8.07
C TYR A 222 17.63 39.00 -7.47
N GLY A 223 18.80 38.83 -6.87
CA GLY A 223 19.51 39.86 -6.10
C GLY A 223 19.23 39.85 -4.61
N ASP A 224 18.18 39.15 -4.15
CA ASP A 224 17.87 38.98 -2.73
C ASP A 224 18.71 37.83 -2.17
N VAL A 225 19.90 38.18 -1.69
CA VAL A 225 20.91 37.24 -1.19
C VAL A 225 20.56 36.81 0.23
N ASN A 226 19.85 37.64 0.98
CA ASN A 226 19.54 37.44 2.39
C ASN A 226 18.16 36.79 2.66
N GLY A 227 17.29 36.75 1.64
CA GLY A 227 15.96 36.14 1.64
C GLY A 227 14.83 37.02 2.19
N ASP A 228 15.05 38.31 2.42
CA ASP A 228 14.10 39.22 3.09
C ASP A 228 13.03 39.81 2.16
N GLY A 229 13.05 39.43 0.88
CA GLY A 229 12.13 39.87 -0.16
C GLY A 229 12.49 41.22 -0.78
N LYS A 230 13.68 41.75 -0.50
CA LYS A 230 14.18 43.01 -1.07
C LYS A 230 15.55 42.80 -1.72
N VAL A 231 15.94 43.78 -2.52
CA VAL A 231 17.29 43.85 -3.10
C VAL A 231 17.91 45.17 -2.64
N ASP A 232 18.78 45.11 -1.65
CA ASP A 232 19.43 46.25 -1.05
C ASP A 232 20.93 46.03 -0.71
N ILE A 233 21.54 47.00 -0.04
CA ILE A 233 22.98 46.99 0.21
C ILE A 233 23.42 45.85 1.14
N ASP A 234 22.50 45.29 1.93
CA ASP A 234 22.78 44.15 2.81
C ASP A 234 23.00 42.88 1.98
N ASP A 235 22.30 42.73 0.85
CA ASP A 235 22.53 41.64 -0.10
C ASP A 235 23.93 41.71 -0.70
N LEU A 236 24.33 42.91 -1.13
CA LEU A 236 25.66 43.14 -1.67
C LEU A 236 26.75 42.81 -0.64
N THR A 237 26.52 43.17 0.62
CA THR A 237 27.44 42.89 1.72
C THR A 237 27.51 41.40 2.01
N ARG A 238 26.37 40.71 2.02
CA ARG A 238 26.28 39.27 2.26
C ARG A 238 26.93 38.45 1.14
N LEU A 239 26.72 38.83 -0.12
CA LEU A 239 27.33 38.16 -1.26
C LEU A 239 28.85 38.34 -1.27
N ARG A 240 29.36 39.54 -0.95
CA ARG A 240 30.81 39.76 -0.74
C ARG A 240 31.36 38.85 0.35
N LYS A 241 30.64 38.74 1.47
CA LYS A 241 31.04 37.88 2.58
C LYS A 241 31.06 36.41 2.16
N TYR A 242 30.04 35.93 1.44
CA TYR A 242 30.00 34.57 0.91
C TYR A 242 31.20 34.24 0.01
N ILE A 243 31.55 35.15 -0.89
CA ILE A 243 32.70 34.96 -1.80
C ILE A 243 34.02 34.90 -1.04
N ALA A 244 34.16 35.67 0.04
CA ALA A 244 35.35 35.64 0.90
C ALA A 244 35.34 34.46 1.91
N GLU A 245 34.16 34.07 2.37
CA GLU A 245 33.88 33.11 3.43
C GLU A 245 32.69 32.24 3.01
N SER A 246 32.98 31.12 2.33
CA SER A 246 31.97 30.23 1.75
C SER A 246 30.98 29.59 2.76
N SER A 247 31.20 29.78 4.07
CA SER A 247 30.29 29.35 5.13
C SER A 247 29.12 30.30 5.37
N THR A 248 29.10 31.48 4.73
CA THR A 248 27.97 32.41 4.82
C THR A 248 26.74 31.81 4.16
N VAL A 249 25.65 31.67 4.91
CA VAL A 249 24.37 31.18 4.35
C VAL A 249 23.84 32.22 3.35
N ILE A 250 23.45 31.79 2.16
CA ILE A 250 22.86 32.62 1.11
C ILE A 250 21.52 32.03 0.66
N PHE A 251 20.64 32.87 0.15
CA PHE A 251 19.38 32.46 -0.47
C PHE A 251 19.54 32.25 -1.98
N PRO A 252 18.60 31.54 -2.63
CA PRO A 252 18.66 31.29 -4.07
C PRO A 252 18.73 32.56 -4.94
N GLY A 253 18.27 33.71 -4.44
CA GLY A 253 18.42 35.00 -5.12
C GLY A 253 19.86 35.49 -5.28
N ALA A 254 20.84 34.83 -4.65
CA ALA A 254 22.26 35.17 -4.76
C ALA A 254 22.87 34.90 -6.14
N ASP A 255 22.31 33.97 -6.93
CA ASP A 255 22.59 33.80 -8.36
C ASP A 255 21.89 34.93 -9.12
N ALA A 256 22.40 36.15 -8.92
CA ALA A 256 21.82 37.37 -9.45
C ALA A 256 21.82 37.41 -10.98
N ASN A 257 22.61 36.56 -11.63
CA ASN A 257 22.75 36.50 -13.07
C ASN A 257 21.91 35.37 -13.74
N GLY A 258 21.46 34.38 -12.97
CA GLY A 258 20.63 33.26 -13.41
C GLY A 258 21.36 32.17 -14.19
N ASP A 259 22.68 32.04 -14.03
CA ASP A 259 23.51 31.05 -14.73
C ASP A 259 23.62 29.69 -14.00
N GLY A 260 23.07 29.61 -12.79
CA GLY A 260 23.05 28.42 -11.95
C GLY A 260 24.24 28.30 -11.00
N THR A 261 25.12 29.30 -10.95
CA THR A 261 26.23 29.39 -10.00
C THR A 261 26.17 30.69 -9.21
N VAL A 262 26.80 30.71 -8.03
CA VAL A 262 26.92 31.92 -7.22
C VAL A 262 28.38 32.29 -7.10
N ASP A 263 28.81 33.32 -7.82
CA ASP A 263 30.22 33.70 -7.91
C ASP A 263 30.46 35.23 -8.05
N ILE A 264 31.64 35.60 -8.55
CA ILE A 264 32.05 36.99 -8.69
C ILE A 264 31.25 37.74 -9.77
N ASP A 265 30.67 37.03 -10.74
CA ASP A 265 29.87 37.62 -11.80
C ASP A 265 28.52 38.07 -11.24
N ASP A 266 27.92 37.33 -10.31
CA ASP A 266 26.74 37.77 -9.56
C ASP A 266 27.03 39.02 -8.74
N LEU A 267 28.17 39.01 -8.03
CA LEU A 267 28.58 40.19 -7.26
C LEU A 267 28.77 41.40 -8.17
N THR A 268 29.37 41.20 -9.34
CA THR A 268 29.57 42.26 -10.32
C THR A 268 28.24 42.76 -10.86
N ARG A 269 27.32 41.87 -11.21
CA ARG A 269 25.98 42.22 -11.70
C ARG A 269 25.19 43.00 -10.66
N LEU A 270 25.23 42.58 -9.40
CA LEU A 270 24.57 43.26 -8.29
C LEU A 270 25.19 44.64 -7.99
N ARG A 271 26.51 44.80 -8.10
CA ARG A 271 27.17 46.12 -8.00
C ARG A 271 26.72 47.09 -9.08
N ARG A 272 26.64 46.62 -10.32
CA ARG A 272 26.20 47.43 -11.47
C ARG A 272 24.74 47.84 -11.30
N TYR A 273 23.90 46.95 -10.77
CA TYR A 273 22.51 47.26 -10.43
C TYR A 273 22.42 48.42 -9.42
N PHE A 274 23.17 48.37 -8.32
CA PHE A 274 23.20 49.46 -7.34
C PHE A 274 23.86 50.76 -7.84
N ALA A 275 24.68 50.68 -8.89
CA ALA A 275 25.24 51.84 -9.57
C ALA A 275 24.27 52.47 -10.59
N GLU A 276 23.02 52.00 -10.65
CA GLU A 276 21.99 52.42 -11.61
C GLU A 276 22.42 52.21 -13.08
N GLU A 277 23.33 51.27 -13.32
CA GLU A 277 23.64 50.83 -14.68
C GLU A 277 22.47 50.04 -15.27
N ALA A 278 22.33 50.07 -16.60
CA ALA A 278 21.31 49.30 -17.32
C ALA A 278 21.63 47.78 -17.29
N VAL A 279 21.38 47.14 -16.14
CA VAL A 279 21.47 45.69 -15.93
C VAL A 279 20.14 45.16 -15.40
N VAL A 280 19.77 43.96 -15.84
CA VAL A 280 18.61 43.21 -15.33
C VAL A 280 19.13 42.16 -14.35
N LEU A 281 18.42 41.86 -13.27
CA LEU A 281 18.74 40.71 -12.41
C LEU A 281 17.94 39.49 -12.84
N GLY A 282 18.56 38.31 -12.79
CA GLY A 282 18.02 37.07 -13.31
C GLY A 282 18.29 36.81 -14.78
N LYS A 283 17.62 35.78 -15.30
CA LYS A 283 17.78 35.29 -16.67
C LYS A 283 17.05 36.13 -17.72
#